data_AF-A0A0F9RJX8-F1
#
_entry.id   AF-A0A0F9RJX8-F1
#
_cell.length_a   1.000
_cell.length_b   1.000
_cell.length_c   1.000
_cell.angle_alpha   90.00
_cell.angle_beta   90.00
_cell.angle_gamma   90.00
#
_symmetry.space_group_name_H-M   'P 1'
#
loop_
_entity.id
_entity.type
_entity.pdbx_description
1 polymer ?
#
loop_
_entity_poly.entity_id
_entity_poly.type
_entity_poly.pdbx_seq_one_letter_code
_entity_poly.pdbx_strand_id
1 'polypeptide(L)' 'MTTVYKCDKCKRDIDEKIPAEINGELFDLCEDCVYVTRLYLRTRPNSWESKKIREEHQRIERENA' A
#
# COMPACT_ATOMS: atom_id res chain seq x y z
N MET A 1 -10.97 -8.29 27.07
CA MET A 1 -9.60 -7.87 26.71
C MET A 1 -9.66 -7.38 25.29
N THR A 2 -9.52 -6.08 25.06
CA THR A 2 -9.34 -5.51 23.72
C THR A 2 -7.89 -5.72 23.32
N THR A 3 -7.65 -6.36 22.17
CA THR A 3 -6.30 -6.54 21.64
C THR A 3 -5.84 -5.20 21.06
N VAL A 4 -4.77 -4.65 21.64
CA VAL A 4 -4.18 -3.38 21.17
C VAL A 4 -3.02 -3.71 20.24
N TYR A 5 -3.02 -3.11 19.06
CA TYR A 5 -1.99 -3.27 18.04
C TYR A 5 -1.21 -1.97 17.87
N LYS A 6 -0.03 -2.03 17.23
CA LYS A 6 0.72 -0.82 16.85
C LYS A 6 0.68 -0.62 15.34
N CYS A 7 0.34 0.59 14.92
CA CYS A 7 0.46 1.01 13.53
C CYS A 7 1.93 1.01 13.11
N ASP A 8 2.27 0.36 12.00
CA ASP A 8 3.66 0.26 11.53
C ASP A 8 4.24 1.61 11.13
N LYS A 9 3.40 2.57 10.72
CA LYS A 9 3.86 3.89 10.25
C LYS A 9 4.00 4.92 11.36
N CYS A 10 2.93 5.18 12.11
CA CYS A 10 2.92 6.23 13.14
C CYS A 10 3.20 5.71 14.56
N LYS A 11 3.33 4.39 14.73
CA LYS A 11 3.60 3.71 16.01
C LYS A 11 2.57 3.95 17.12
N ARG A 12 1.42 4.56 16.79
CA ARG A 12 0.26 4.70 17.68
C ARG A 12 -0.40 3.35 17.92
N ASP A 13 -0.93 3.21 19.12
CA ASP A 13 -1.77 2.09 19.51
C ASP A 13 -3.14 2.19 18.82
N ILE A 14 -3.66 1.08 18.31
CA ILE A 14 -4.91 0.98 17.55
C ILE A 14 -5.69 -0.27 17.91
N ASP A 15 -7.01 -0.18 17.82
CA ASP A 15 -7.91 -1.29 18.10
C ASP A 15 -8.20 -2.14 16.84
N GLU A 16 -7.94 -1.59 15.65
CA GLU A 16 -8.15 -2.25 14.36
C GLU A 16 -6.92 -2.07 13.48
N LYS A 17 -6.43 -3.18 12.89
CA LYS A 17 -5.34 -3.19 11.91
C LYS A 17 -5.91 -3.22 10.51
N ILE A 18 -5.46 -2.30 9.66
CA ILE A 18 -5.82 -2.29 8.25
C ILE A 18 -4.59 -2.63 7.42
N PRO A 19 -4.56 -3.78 6.73
CA PRO A 19 -3.43 -4.16 5.89
C PRO A 19 -3.36 -3.25 4.66
N ALA A 20 -2.16 -2.77 4.34
CA ALA A 20 -1.88 -1.98 3.16
C ALA A 20 -0.59 -2.45 2.48
N GLU A 21 -0.67 -2.69 1.17
CA GLU A 21 0.50 -2.99 0.35
C GLU A 21 1.12 -1.69 -0.18
N ILE A 22 2.38 -1.46 0.13
CA ILE A 22 3.14 -0.30 -0.32
C ILE A 22 4.44 -0.84 -0.91
N ASN A 23 4.66 -0.61 -2.21
CA ASN A 23 5.87 -1.04 -2.92
C ASN A 23 6.15 -2.56 -2.81
N GLY A 24 5.10 -3.39 -2.77
CA GLY A 24 5.20 -4.84 -2.64
C GLY A 24 5.43 -5.35 -1.21
N GLU A 25 5.47 -4.45 -0.21
CA GLU A 25 5.56 -4.80 1.20
C GLU A 25 4.21 -4.57 1.90
N LEU A 26 3.82 -5.51 2.77
CA LEU A 26 2.59 -5.43 3.57
C LEU A 26 2.86 -4.72 4.89
N PHE A 27 2.00 -3.75 5.22
CA PHE A 27 2.04 -2.98 6.47
C PHE A 27 0.70 -3.05 7.21
N ASP A 28 0.75 -3.16 8.54
CA ASP A 28 -0.41 -3.03 9.41
C ASP A 28 -0.57 -1.56 9.84
N LEU A 29 -1.54 -0.86 9.27
CA LEU A 29 -1.72 0.58 9.45
C LEU A 29 -3.00 0.92 10.20
N CYS A 30 -3.01 2.13 10.78
CA CYS A 30 -4.23 2.78 11.25
C CYS A 30 -4.99 3.43 10.09
N GLU A 31 -6.27 3.74 10.28
CA GLU A 31 -7.15 4.35 9.27
C GLU A 31 -6.53 5.61 8.64
N ASP A 32 -6.03 6.54 9.45
CA ASP A 32 -5.36 7.76 8.97
C ASP A 32 -4.17 7.46 8.05
N CYS A 33 -3.32 6.50 8.45
CA CYS A 33 -2.12 6.14 7.69
C CYS A 33 -2.48 5.44 6.38
N VAL A 34 -3.54 4.64 6.35
CA VAL A 34 -4.08 4.05 5.12
C VAL A 34 -4.57 5.14 4.19
N TYR A 35 -5.35 6.09 4.70
CA TYR A 35 -5.90 7.18 3.90
C TYR A 35 -4.79 8.00 3.23
N VAL A 36 -3.79 8.43 4.01
CA VAL A 36 -2.64 9.20 3.50
C VAL A 36 -1.83 8.39 2.47
N THR A 37 -1.60 7.10 2.74
CA THR A 37 -0.90 6.21 1.81
C THR A 37 -1.64 6.08 0.48
N ARG A 38 -2.96 5.86 0.51
CA ARG A 38 -3.79 5.79 -0.70
C ARG A 38 -3.74 7.09 -1.50
N LEU A 39 -3.79 8.24 -0.83
CA LEU A 39 -3.66 9.54 -1.50
C LEU A 39 -2.28 9.72 -2.13
N TYR A 40 -1.22 9.35 -1.41
CA TYR A 40 0.15 9.42 -1.91
C TYR A 40 0.36 8.55 -3.16
N LEU A 41 -0.13 7.30 -3.14
CA LEU A 41 -0.06 6.41 -4.29
C LEU A 41 -0.86 6.93 -5.49
N ARG A 42 -2.05 7.51 -5.25
CA ARG A 42 -2.87 8.13 -6.32
C ARG A 42 -2.21 9.36 -6.95
N THR A 43 -1.47 10.14 -6.16
CA THR A 43 -0.84 11.39 -6.62
C THR A 43 0.55 11.20 -7.22
N ARG A 44 1.12 9.98 -7.15
CA ARG A 44 2.39 9.62 -7.79
C ARG A 44 2.26 8.58 -8.93
N PRO A 45 1.42 8.80 -9.95
CA PRO A 45 1.26 7.85 -11.06
C PRO A 45 2.51 7.71 -11.97
N ASN A 46 3.52 8.58 -11.80
CA ASN A 46 4.77 8.60 -12.57
C ASN A 46 6.00 8.22 -11.74
N SER A 47 5.83 7.55 -10.58
CA SER A 47 6.98 6.96 -9.91
C SER A 47 7.59 5.87 -10.80
N TRP A 48 8.91 5.67 -10.67
CA TRP A 48 9.63 4.57 -11.32
C TRP A 48 8.92 3.22 -11.13
N GLU A 49 8.33 3.00 -9.96
CA GLU A 49 7.56 1.80 -9.62
C GLU A 49 6.24 1.72 -10.39
N SER A 50 5.47 2.81 -10.49
CA SER A 50 4.26 2.85 -11.32
C SER A 50 4.56 2.62 -12.80
N LYS A 51 5.74 3.01 -13.27
CA LYS A 51 6.21 2.71 -14.63
C LYS A 51 6.51 1.21 -14.78
N LYS A 52 7.27 0.62 -13.84
CA LYS A 52 7.56 -0.83 -13.84
C LYS A 52 6.30 -1.69 -13.80
N ILE A 53 5.34 -1.38 -12.93
CA ILE A 53 4.07 -2.12 -12.81
C ILE A 53 3.30 -2.07 -14.15
N ARG A 54 3.30 -0.91 -14.81
CA ARG A 54 2.65 -0.74 -16.12
C ARG A 54 3.36 -1.53 -17.22
N GLU A 55 4.68 -1.52 -17.23
CA GLU A 55 5.51 -2.30 -18.17
C GLU A 55 5.30 -3.82 -17.97
N GLU A 56 5.21 -4.28 -16.72
CA GLU A 56 4.95 -5.68 -16.38
C GLU A 56 3.55 -6.13 -16.84
N HIS A 57 2.52 -5.32 -16.56
CA HIS A 57 1.16 -5.58 -17.05
C HIS A 57 1.13 -5.69 -18.58
N GLN A 58 1.78 -4.77 -19.29
CA GLN A 58 1.87 -4.80 -20.75
C GLN A 58 2.68 -6.00 -21.29
N ARG A 59 3.58 -6.58 -20.49
CA ARG A 59 4.28 -7.82 -20.86
C ARG A 59 3.33 -9.01 -20.75
N ILE A 60 2.63 -9.13 -19.62
CA ILE A 60 1.66 -10.21 -19.38
C ILE A 60 0.55 -10.21 -20.44
N GLU A 61 0.04 -9.03 -20.83
CA GLU A 61 -0.97 -8.92 -21.89
C GLU A 61 -0.45 -9.40 -23.26
N ARG A 62 0.84 -9.18 -23.55
CA ARG A 62 1.48 -9.67 -24.79
C ARG A 62 1.77 -11.16 -24.78
N GLU A 63 2.05 -11.75 -23.62
CA GLU A 63 2.31 -13.18 -23.46
C GLU A 63 1.03 -14.03 -23.53
N ASN A 64 -0.13 -13.44 -23.21
CA ASN A 64 -1.43 -14.12 -23.22
C ASN A 64 -2.28 -13.84 -24.49
N ALA A 65 -1.74 -13.12 -25.48
CA ALA A 65 -2.36 -12.82 -26.77
C ALA A 65 -1.75 -13.68 -27.88
#